data_AF-A0A9J6ECE9-F1
#
_entry.id   AF-A0A9J6ECE9-F1
#
_cell.length_a   1.000
_cell.length_b   1.000
_cell.length_c   1.000
_cell.angle_alpha   90.00
_cell.angle_beta   90.00
_cell.angle_gamma   90.00
#
_symmetry.space_group_name_H-M   'P 1'
#
loop_
_entity.id
_entity.type
_entity.pdbx_description
1 polymer ?
#
loop_
_entity_poly.entity_id
_entity_poly.type
_entity_poly.pdbx_seq_one_letter_code
_entity_poly.pdbx_strand_id
1 'polypeptide(L)'
;MIIDNVSARIINERLTNVCPEFLPFNCTFVLQPIDQEIIRSVKAHFRKCLVQRVLINLQLQQSTVINVRQAAEMLPGAEWRVTSTTVQRCWWKAGLMHTSEKPKDAGQPCNDDQAEEGNPGELWIEETDLLAMDSVLFD
;
A
#
# COMPACT_ATOMS: atom_id res chain seq x y z
N MET A 1 23.19 1.00 0.04
CA MET A 1 21.98 0.28 -0.43
C MET A 1 21.56 -0.65 0.69
N ILE A 2 20.30 -0.64 1.12
CA ILE A 2 19.82 -1.50 2.22
C ILE A 2 19.24 -2.78 1.61
N ILE A 3 19.59 -3.94 2.17
CA ILE A 3 19.20 -5.25 1.65
C ILE A 3 18.63 -6.11 2.77
N ASP A 4 17.61 -6.91 2.44
CA ASP A 4 17.13 -7.96 3.32
C ASP A 4 18.16 -9.05 3.54
N ASN A 5 18.23 -9.50 4.79
CA ASN A 5 19.01 -10.67 5.17
C ASN A 5 18.25 -11.97 4.90
N VAL A 6 17.90 -12.18 3.63
CA VAL A 6 17.32 -13.43 3.13
C VAL A 6 18.41 -14.24 2.42
N SER A 7 18.42 -15.56 2.60
CA SER A 7 19.46 -16.45 2.07
C SER A 7 19.63 -16.38 0.55
N ALA A 8 18.58 -15.95 -0.18
CA ALA A 8 18.63 -15.75 -1.63
C ALA A 8 19.40 -14.48 -2.07
N ARG A 9 19.75 -13.58 -1.14
CA ARG A 9 20.44 -12.31 -1.42
C ARG A 9 21.90 -12.30 -0.95
N ILE A 10 22.52 -13.47 -0.83
CA ILE A 10 23.97 -13.58 -0.62
C ILE A 10 24.67 -13.05 -1.88
N ILE A 11 25.14 -11.81 -1.81
CA ILE A 11 25.91 -11.19 -2.89
C ILE A 11 27.34 -11.73 -2.80
N ASN A 12 27.69 -12.65 -3.71
CA ASN A 12 29.06 -13.18 -3.84
C ASN A 12 29.97 -12.29 -4.71
N GLU A 13 29.43 -11.20 -5.26
CA GLU A 13 30.15 -10.28 -6.13
C GLU A 13 30.50 -8.97 -5.43
N ARG A 14 31.72 -8.49 -5.63
CA ARG A 14 32.17 -7.23 -5.02
C ARG A 14 31.67 -6.05 -5.84
N LEU A 15 30.69 -5.32 -5.31
CA LEU A 15 30.25 -4.04 -5.86
C LEU A 15 31.33 -2.97 -5.63
N THR A 16 31.65 -2.18 -6.66
CA THR A 16 32.73 -1.17 -6.62
C THR A 16 32.27 0.21 -6.15
N ASN A 17 31.01 0.56 -6.43
CA ASN A 17 30.48 1.91 -6.22
C ASN A 17 29.37 1.98 -5.16
N VAL A 18 28.93 0.83 -4.63
CA VAL A 18 27.84 0.75 -3.66
C VAL A 18 28.26 -0.19 -2.54
N CYS A 19 28.15 0.28 -1.30
CA CYS A 19 28.24 -0.57 -0.12
C CYS A 19 26.83 -1.07 0.24
N PRO A 20 26.56 -2.39 0.15
CA PRO A 20 25.32 -2.95 0.64
C PRO A 20 25.37 -3.09 2.16
N GLU A 21 24.31 -2.64 2.84
CA GLU A 21 24.10 -2.84 4.27
C GLU A 21 22.94 -3.82 4.46
N PHE A 22 23.19 -4.89 5.22
CA PHE A 22 22.18 -5.90 5.49
C PHE A 22 21.43 -5.57 6.77
N LEU A 23 20.11 -5.74 6.72
CA LEU A 23 19.30 -5.62 7.91
C LEU A 23 19.58 -6.76 8.90
N PRO A 24 19.38 -6.54 10.21
CA PRO A 24 19.36 -7.60 11.19
C PRO A 24 18.31 -8.65 10.86
N PHE A 25 18.53 -9.88 11.33
CA PHE A 25 17.58 -10.97 11.13
C PHE A 25 16.20 -10.62 11.71
N ASN A 26 15.13 -10.98 11.00
CA ASN A 26 13.72 -10.72 11.38
C ASN A 26 13.35 -9.23 11.55
N CYS A 27 14.19 -8.29 11.11
CA CYS A 27 13.89 -6.85 11.23
C CYS A 27 13.41 -6.21 9.93
N THR A 28 13.28 -6.97 8.84
CA THR A 28 12.84 -6.50 7.51
C THR A 28 11.57 -5.65 7.59
N PHE A 29 10.50 -6.17 8.20
CA PHE A 29 9.23 -5.46 8.31
C PHE A 29 9.33 -4.10 9.03
N VAL A 30 10.23 -3.99 10.01
CA VAL A 30 10.37 -2.78 10.84
C VAL A 30 11.32 -1.78 10.19
N LEU A 31 12.44 -2.24 9.64
CA LEU A 31 13.52 -1.38 9.17
C LEU A 31 13.48 -1.11 7.67
N GLN A 32 12.74 -1.89 6.87
CA GLN A 32 12.57 -1.58 5.46
C GLN A 32 11.47 -0.54 5.25
N PRO A 33 11.80 0.61 4.65
CA PRO A 33 10.79 1.61 4.30
C PRO A 33 9.69 1.07 3.37
N ILE A 34 10.03 0.10 2.51
CA ILE A 34 9.09 -0.47 1.56
C ILE A 34 7.97 -1.27 2.26
N ASP A 35 8.31 -2.03 3.29
CA ASP A 35 7.39 -2.88 4.04
C ASP A 35 6.54 -2.11 5.05
N GLN A 36 7.01 -0.96 5.53
CA GLN A 36 6.27 -0.17 6.51
C GLN A 36 4.98 0.42 5.96
N GLU A 37 5.06 1.31 4.96
CA GLU A 37 3.88 2.03 4.46
C GLU A 37 3.83 2.16 2.93
N ILE A 38 4.94 1.96 2.20
CA ILE A 38 4.91 2.05 0.74
C ILE A 38 4.05 0.93 0.16
N ILE A 39 4.31 -0.34 0.51
CA ILE A 39 3.49 -1.47 0.07
C ILE A 39 2.04 -1.32 0.53
N ARG A 40 1.82 -0.79 1.75
CA ARG A 40 0.48 -0.53 2.26
C ARG A 40 -0.26 0.50 1.40
N SER A 41 0.39 1.61 1.06
CA SER A 41 -0.17 2.67 0.22
C SER A 41 -0.47 2.17 -1.20
N VAL A 42 0.44 1.41 -1.82
CA VAL A 42 0.21 0.80 -3.13
C VAL A 42 -0.99 -0.16 -3.09
N LYS A 43 -1.07 -1.04 -2.07
CA LYS A 43 -2.24 -1.92 -1.87
C LYS A 43 -3.53 -1.13 -1.68
N ALA A 44 -3.45 -0.05 -0.90
CA ALA A 44 -4.41 1.05 -0.77
C ALA A 44 -5.06 1.44 -2.10
N HIS A 45 -4.21 2.03 -2.93
CA HIS A 45 -4.56 2.58 -4.22
C HIS A 45 -4.96 1.53 -5.26
N PHE A 46 -4.40 0.33 -5.18
CA PHE A 46 -4.79 -0.79 -6.03
C PHE A 46 -6.22 -1.25 -5.74
N ARG A 47 -6.57 -1.43 -4.46
CA ARG A 47 -7.92 -1.80 -4.03
C ARG A 47 -8.95 -0.74 -4.40
N LYS A 48 -8.63 0.55 -4.26
CA LYS A 48 -9.52 1.64 -4.70
C LYS A 48 -9.83 1.54 -6.20
N CYS A 49 -8.82 1.27 -7.05
CA CYS A 49 -9.05 1.04 -8.48
C CYS A 49 -9.84 -0.23 -8.78
N LEU A 50 -9.63 -1.30 -8.00
CA LEU A 50 -10.41 -2.53 -8.12
C LEU A 50 -11.89 -2.27 -7.86
N VAL A 51 -12.23 -1.60 -6.76
CA VAL A 51 -13.61 -1.25 -6.40
C VAL A 51 -14.25 -0.36 -7.46
N GLN A 52 -13.54 0.67 -7.93
CA GLN A 52 -14.04 1.52 -9.02
C GLN A 52 -14.39 0.71 -10.27
N ARG A 53 -13.55 -0.27 -10.63
CA ARG A 53 -13.80 -1.13 -11.79
C ARG A 53 -14.99 -2.05 -11.58
N VAL A 54 -15.13 -2.63 -10.39
CA VAL A 54 -16.31 -3.42 -10.01
C VAL A 54 -17.59 -2.59 -10.16
N LEU A 55 -17.58 -1.35 -9.66
CA LEU A 55 -18.72 -0.44 -9.72
C LEU A 55 -19.10 -0.09 -11.17
N ILE A 56 -18.11 0.24 -12.01
CA ILE A 56 -18.32 0.53 -13.43
C ILE A 56 -18.92 -0.70 -14.14
N ASN A 57 -18.37 -1.88 -13.92
CA ASN A 57 -18.87 -3.10 -14.53
C ASN A 57 -20.28 -3.44 -14.06
N LEU A 58 -20.60 -3.21 -12.79
CA LEU A 58 -21.95 -3.39 -12.24
C LEU A 58 -22.97 -2.49 -12.96
N GLN A 59 -22.63 -1.22 -13.16
CA GLN A 59 -23.47 -0.26 -13.91
C GLN A 59 -23.66 -0.67 -15.37
N LEU A 60 -22.63 -1.26 -15.98
CA LEU A 60 -22.66 -1.75 -17.35
C LEU A 60 -23.23 -3.18 -17.49
N GLN A 61 -23.66 -3.80 -16.38
CA GLN A 61 -24.11 -5.20 -16.32
C GLN A 61 -23.08 -6.19 -16.89
N GLN A 62 -21.80 -5.92 -16.67
CA GLN A 62 -20.68 -6.74 -17.08
C GLN A 62 -20.10 -7.53 -15.91
N SER A 63 -19.58 -8.73 -16.20
CA SER A 63 -18.86 -9.51 -15.20
C SER A 63 -17.50 -8.87 -14.87
N THR A 64 -17.14 -8.85 -13.58
CA THR A 64 -15.83 -8.36 -13.13
C THR A 64 -14.88 -9.52 -12.91
N VAL A 65 -14.30 -10.02 -14.00
CA VAL A 65 -13.17 -10.95 -13.94
C VAL A 65 -11.89 -10.17 -14.17
N ILE A 66 -11.00 -10.15 -13.16
CA ILE A 66 -9.68 -9.54 -13.28
C ILE A 66 -8.64 -10.65 -13.43
N ASN A 67 -8.00 -10.70 -14.59
CA ASN A 67 -6.87 -11.58 -14.83
C ASN A 67 -5.54 -10.91 -14.43
N VAL A 68 -4.46 -11.71 -14.38
CA VAL A 68 -3.12 -11.25 -13.98
C VAL A 68 -2.63 -10.10 -14.86
N ARG A 69 -2.93 -10.11 -16.17
CA ARG A 69 -2.55 -9.04 -17.10
C ARG A 69 -3.21 -7.72 -16.71
N GLN A 70 -4.51 -7.71 -16.46
CA GLN A 70 -5.25 -6.52 -16.04
C GLN A 70 -4.78 -6.01 -14.67
N ALA A 71 -4.48 -6.90 -13.73
CA ALA A 71 -3.89 -6.52 -12.46
C ALA A 71 -2.52 -5.87 -12.64
N ALA A 72 -1.66 -6.42 -13.51
CA ALA A 72 -0.36 -5.84 -13.83
C ALA A 72 -0.47 -4.46 -14.51
N GLU A 73 -1.50 -4.24 -15.35
CA GLU A 73 -1.78 -2.93 -15.96
C GLU A 73 -2.28 -1.89 -14.94
N MET A 74 -3.00 -2.34 -13.90
CA MET A 74 -3.50 -1.46 -12.83
C MET A 74 -2.42 -1.06 -11.82
N LEU A 75 -1.39 -1.89 -11.64
CA LEU A 75 -0.36 -1.72 -10.62
C LEU A 75 0.43 -0.41 -10.77
N PRO A 76 0.95 -0.03 -11.97
CA PRO A 76 1.63 1.25 -12.14
C PRO A 76 0.76 2.42 -11.70
N GLY A 77 -0.53 2.41 -12.04
CA GLY A 77 -1.45 3.47 -11.64
C GLY A 77 -1.56 3.62 -10.12
N ALA A 78 -1.49 2.51 -9.38
CA ALA A 78 -1.48 2.51 -7.91
C ALA A 78 -0.15 3.02 -7.35
N GLU A 79 0.96 2.63 -7.95
CA GLU A 79 2.31 3.07 -7.55
C GLU A 79 2.51 4.58 -7.75
N TRP A 80 2.06 5.13 -8.88
CA TRP A 80 2.17 6.56 -9.19
C TRP A 80 1.33 7.45 -8.26
N ARG A 81 0.37 6.90 -7.53
CA ARG A 81 -0.43 7.63 -6.53
C ARG A 81 0.27 7.73 -5.17
N VAL A 82 1.35 6.98 -4.94
CA VAL A 82 2.15 7.12 -3.72
C VAL A 82 2.90 8.45 -3.78
N THR A 83 2.58 9.34 -2.84
CA THR A 83 3.17 10.68 -2.78
C THR A 83 4.59 10.66 -2.19
N SER A 84 5.40 11.64 -2.58
CA SER A 84 6.74 11.84 -1.98
C SER A 84 6.67 12.06 -0.47
N THR A 85 5.60 12.66 0.05
CA THR A 85 5.38 12.83 1.49
C THR A 85 5.16 11.51 2.20
N THR A 86 4.38 10.60 1.59
CA THR A 86 4.20 9.22 2.08
C THR A 86 5.55 8.51 2.12
N VAL A 87 6.34 8.58 1.04
CA VAL A 87 7.70 8.01 1.01
C VAL A 87 8.55 8.57 2.14
N GLN A 88 8.65 9.88 2.30
CA GLN A 88 9.42 10.50 3.41
C GLN A 88 8.97 10.01 4.79
N ARG A 89 7.65 9.87 5.03
CA ARG A 89 7.13 9.31 6.29
C ARG A 89 7.58 7.85 6.52
N CYS A 90 7.69 7.03 5.48
CA CYS A 90 8.21 5.66 5.57
C CYS A 90 9.67 5.66 6.01
N TRP A 91 10.50 6.47 5.35
CA TRP A 91 11.93 6.56 5.67
C TRP A 91 12.16 7.12 7.09
N TRP A 92 11.33 8.06 7.52
CA TRP A 92 11.30 8.56 8.88
C TRP A 92 10.94 7.46 9.89
N LYS A 93 9.84 6.74 9.68
CA LYS A 93 9.38 5.66 10.57
C LYS A 93 10.39 4.51 10.63
N ALA A 94 11.16 4.27 9.57
CA ALA A 94 12.24 3.28 9.54
C ALA A 94 13.50 3.73 10.33
N GLY A 95 13.53 4.98 10.82
CA GLY A 95 14.69 5.54 11.51
C GLY A 95 15.86 5.90 10.59
N LEU A 96 15.61 5.96 9.27
CA LEU A 96 16.63 6.17 8.24
C LEU A 96 16.71 7.64 7.77
N MET A 97 15.96 8.55 8.41
CA MET A 97 16.05 9.99 8.18
C MET A 97 16.54 10.70 9.44
N HIS A 98 17.59 11.50 9.29
CA HIS A 98 18.10 12.41 10.33
C HIS A 98 17.45 13.79 10.20
N THR A 99 16.16 13.89 10.47
CA THR A 99 15.53 15.19 10.70
C THR A 99 14.93 15.16 12.11
N SER A 100 14.84 16.29 12.81
CA SER A 100 14.24 16.36 14.17
C SER A 100 12.72 16.60 14.11
N GLU A 101 12.21 16.98 12.93
CA GLU A 101 10.82 17.35 12.70
C GLU A 101 10.08 16.33 11.83
N LYS A 102 8.86 15.95 12.25
CA LYS A 102 7.95 15.17 11.41
C LYS A 102 7.72 15.90 10.07
N PRO A 103 7.69 15.19 8.91
CA PRO A 103 7.37 15.81 7.63
C PRO A 103 6.03 16.57 7.72
N LYS A 104 6.08 17.89 7.53
CA LYS A 104 4.89 18.75 7.55
C LYS A 104 4.01 18.40 6.37
N ASP A 105 2.73 18.20 6.63
CA ASP A 105 1.74 17.99 5.58
C ASP A 105 1.63 19.29 4.79
N ALA A 106 2.17 19.32 3.57
CA ALA A 106 1.96 20.43 2.67
C ALA A 106 0.48 20.38 2.25
N GLY A 107 -0.31 21.34 2.70
CA GLY A 107 -1.77 21.36 2.55
C GLY A 107 -2.27 21.11 1.12
N GLN A 108 -3.33 20.30 1.06
CA GLN A 108 -4.31 19.95 0.01
C GLN A 108 -4.07 20.32 -1.47
N PRO A 109 -4.51 19.39 -2.35
CA PRO A 109 -5.67 19.71 -3.17
C PRO A 109 -6.81 18.70 -3.03
N CYS A 110 -8.02 19.26 -2.94
CA CYS A 110 -9.37 18.72 -3.09
C CYS A 110 -9.79 17.52 -2.22
N ASN A 111 -10.83 17.77 -1.41
CA ASN A 111 -11.61 16.82 -0.63
C ASN A 111 -11.84 15.48 -1.35
N ASP A 112 -11.29 14.42 -0.77
CA ASP A 112 -11.97 13.20 -0.31
C ASP A 112 -10.86 12.22 0.15
N ASP A 113 -11.14 11.43 1.19
CA ASP A 113 -10.19 10.55 1.91
C ASP A 113 -9.38 11.25 3.03
N GLN A 114 -10.07 11.89 3.99
CA GLN A 114 -9.60 11.74 5.37
C GLN A 114 -9.74 10.25 5.72
N ALA A 115 -8.65 9.49 5.58
CA ALA A 115 -8.51 8.26 6.32
C ALA A 115 -8.29 8.66 7.79
N GLU A 116 -9.39 8.90 8.50
CA GLU A 116 -9.45 8.74 9.95
C GLU A 116 -8.65 7.47 10.30
N GLU A 117 -7.81 7.54 11.33
CA GLU A 117 -7.21 6.37 11.99
C GLU A 117 -8.33 5.55 12.69
N GLY A 118 -9.33 5.12 11.91
CA GLY A 118 -10.28 4.12 12.31
C GLY A 118 -9.61 2.75 12.20
N ASN A 119 -9.81 1.92 13.21
CA ASN A 119 -9.41 0.52 13.18
C ASN A 119 -9.92 -0.10 11.87
N PRO A 120 -9.05 -0.55 10.95
CA PRO A 120 -9.49 -1.05 9.65
C PRO A 120 -10.46 -2.22 9.77
N GLY A 121 -10.45 -2.94 10.89
CA GLY A 121 -11.39 -4.01 11.18
C GLY A 121 -12.84 -3.57 11.37
N GLU A 122 -13.11 -2.36 11.87
CA GLU A 122 -14.48 -1.89 12.15
C GLU A 122 -15.23 -1.49 10.87
N LEU A 123 -14.53 -0.91 9.89
CA LEU A 123 -15.12 -0.51 8.60
C LEU A 123 -15.62 -1.72 7.80
N TRP A 124 -14.86 -2.83 7.81
CA TRP A 124 -15.30 -4.05 7.13
C TRP A 124 -16.43 -4.77 7.87
N ILE A 125 -16.53 -4.60 9.20
CA ILE A 125 -17.62 -5.19 9.99
C ILE A 125 -18.94 -4.49 9.66
N GLU A 126 -18.98 -3.16 9.63
CA GLU A 126 -20.17 -2.39 9.24
C GLU A 126 -20.61 -2.69 7.81
N GLU A 127 -19.67 -2.81 6.86
CA GLU A 127 -20.00 -3.11 5.47
C GLU A 127 -20.50 -4.56 5.29
N THR A 128 -19.97 -5.51 6.06
CA THR A 128 -20.49 -6.89 6.07
C THR A 128 -21.85 -7.01 6.76
N ASP A 129 -22.10 -6.23 7.81
CA ASP A 129 -23.39 -6.22 8.51
C ASP A 129 -24.48 -5.57 7.65
N LEU A 130 -24.16 -4.50 6.91
CA LEU A 130 -25.07 -3.89 5.93
C LEU A 130 -25.46 -4.85 4.80
N LEU A 131 -24.49 -5.61 4.26
CA LEU A 131 -24.73 -6.58 3.20
C LEU A 131 -25.42 -7.87 3.70
N ALA A 132 -25.29 -8.20 4.98
CA ALA A 132 -25.98 -9.33 5.59
C ALA A 132 -27.48 -9.06 5.82
N MET A 133 -27.87 -7.80 6.02
CA MET A 133 -29.27 -7.38 6.23
C MET A 133 -30.13 -7.47 4.95
N ASP A 134 -29.54 -7.35 3.76
CA ASP A 134 -30.25 -7.47 2.48
C ASP A 134 -30.50 -8.93 2.03
N SER A 135 -30.12 -9.92 2.85
CA SER A 135 -30.37 -11.34 2.55
C SER A 135 -31.73 -11.88 3.04
N VAL A 136 -32.65 -11.01 3.50
CA VAL A 136 -33.97 -11.45 3.98
C VAL A 136 -35.06 -11.28 2.91
N LEU A 137 -35.51 -12.45 2.43
CA LEU A 137 -36.77 -12.75 1.74
C LEU A 137 -36.86 -12.43 0.24
N PHE A 138 -36.61 -13.45 -0.59
CA PHE A 138 -37.42 -13.70 -1.78
C PHE A 138 -38.22 -14.98 -1.52
N ASP A 139 -39.55 -14.85 -1.43
CA ASP A 139 -40.51 -15.96 -1.51
C ASP A 139 -40.47 -16.63 -2.90
#